data_AF-A0A150JBF3-F1
#
_entry.id   AF-A0A150JBF3-F1
#
_cell.length_a   1.000
_cell.length_b   1.000
_cell.length_c   1.000
_cell.angle_alpha   90.00
_cell.angle_beta   90.00
_cell.angle_gamma   90.00
#
_symmetry.space_group_name_H-M   'P 1'
#
loop_
_entity.id
_entity.type
_entity.pdbx_description
1 polymer ?
#
loop_
_entity_poly.entity_id
_entity_poly.type
_entity_poly.pdbx_seq_one_letter_code
_entity_poly.pdbx_strand_id
1 'polypeptide(L)'
;MRLPHTLLGEGDLLDLKELQKKDKIFCEERGWDKFPPSLVLIHLYEELSEVGEYILYKDGYKKSGMGNDRNADYENLKREFGQILSLLMQLANSFGIDLESAFLSEFEIMQKRFGKREWKEYMGNIV
;
A
#
# COMPACT_ATOMS: atom_id res chain seq x y z
N MET A 1 -7.88 12.07 -33.20
CA MET A 1 -7.05 12.85 -32.25
C MET A 1 -6.60 11.87 -31.17
N ARG A 2 -5.31 11.47 -31.18
CA ARG A 2 -4.74 10.53 -30.19
C ARG A 2 -4.40 11.33 -28.92
N LEU A 3 -4.92 10.91 -27.77
CA LEU A 3 -4.53 11.44 -26.47
C LEU A 3 -3.06 11.04 -26.17
N PRO A 4 -2.21 11.93 -25.63
CA PRO A 4 -0.86 11.59 -25.22
C PRO A 4 -0.90 10.86 -23.87
N HIS A 5 -1.37 9.62 -23.82
CA HIS A 5 -1.30 8.79 -22.62
C HIS A 5 -0.06 7.92 -22.63
N THR A 6 1.08 8.55 -22.34
CA THR A 6 2.22 7.85 -21.74
C THR A 6 2.92 8.91 -20.97
N LEU A 7 2.76 8.92 -19.65
CA LEU A 7 3.65 9.72 -18.85
C LEU A 7 4.72 8.87 -18.19
N LEU A 8 4.46 7.67 -17.65
CA LEU A 8 5.49 6.96 -16.89
C LEU A 8 5.34 5.42 -16.98
N GLY A 9 6.44 4.72 -17.25
CA GLY A 9 6.57 3.25 -17.38
C GLY A 9 7.50 2.63 -16.33
N GLU A 10 7.60 1.31 -16.33
CA GLU A 10 8.53 0.57 -15.47
C GLU A 10 9.99 0.92 -15.85
N GLY A 11 10.78 1.43 -14.89
CA GLY A 11 12.16 1.90 -15.11
C GLY A 11 12.34 3.43 -15.04
N ASP A 12 11.26 4.21 -14.99
CA ASP A 12 11.33 5.64 -14.72
C ASP A 12 11.58 5.89 -13.23
N LEU A 13 12.42 6.89 -12.91
CA LEU A 13 12.61 7.34 -11.53
C LEU A 13 11.34 8.07 -11.09
N LEU A 14 10.54 7.40 -10.26
CA LEU A 14 9.27 7.89 -9.74
C LEU A 14 9.43 8.15 -8.24
N ASP A 15 9.18 9.39 -7.80
CA ASP A 15 8.94 9.68 -6.39
C ASP A 15 7.48 9.33 -6.01
N LEU A 16 7.19 9.37 -4.71
CA LEU A 16 5.86 8.99 -4.22
C LEU A 16 4.78 9.96 -4.72
N LYS A 17 5.15 11.22 -4.92
CA LYS A 17 4.25 12.25 -5.42
C LYS A 17 3.82 12.00 -6.86
N GLU A 18 4.74 11.63 -7.74
CA GLU A 18 4.43 11.28 -9.13
C GLU A 18 3.64 9.97 -9.23
N LEU A 19 3.90 8.98 -8.36
CA LEU A 19 3.06 7.78 -8.25
C LEU A 19 1.62 8.12 -7.83
N GLN A 20 1.46 8.93 -6.77
CA GLN A 20 0.15 9.35 -6.29
C GLN A 20 -0.63 10.12 -7.34
N LYS A 21 0.05 10.98 -8.12
CA LYS A 21 -0.54 11.71 -9.25
C LYS A 21 -0.96 10.79 -10.38
N LYS A 22 -0.15 9.78 -10.71
CA LYS A 22 -0.49 8.76 -11.72
C LYS A 22 -1.75 8.00 -11.32
N ASP A 23 -1.85 7.59 -10.06
CA ASP A 23 -3.03 6.93 -9.49
C ASP A 23 -4.28 7.83 -9.53
N LYS A 24 -4.11 9.11 -9.17
CA LYS A 24 -5.19 10.10 -9.24
C LYS A 24 -5.76 10.21 -10.65
N ILE A 25 -4.90 10.39 -11.66
CA ILE A 25 -5.31 10.49 -13.07
C ILE A 25 -6.03 9.20 -13.51
N PHE A 26 -5.48 8.03 -13.16
CA PHE A 26 -6.09 6.74 -13.47
C PHE A 26 -7.51 6.61 -12.89
N CYS A 27 -7.71 7.05 -11.65
CA CYS A 27 -9.02 7.05 -10.98
C CYS A 27 -9.99 8.03 -11.63
N GLU A 28 -9.56 9.26 -11.90
CA GLU A 28 -10.37 10.31 -12.55
C GLU A 28 -10.86 9.90 -13.95
N GLU A 29 -9.97 9.29 -14.76
CA GLU A 29 -10.31 8.77 -16.09
C GLU A 29 -11.43 7.72 -16.06
N ARG A 30 -11.60 7.03 -14.92
CA ARG A 30 -12.62 5.98 -14.72
C ARG A 30 -13.80 6.44 -13.86
N GLY A 31 -13.78 7.69 -13.39
CA GLY A 31 -14.78 8.22 -12.45
C GLY A 31 -14.72 7.58 -11.06
N TRP A 32 -13.62 6.92 -10.71
CA TRP A 32 -13.44 6.25 -9.41
C TRP A 32 -13.13 7.24 -8.27
N ASP A 33 -12.73 8.46 -8.62
CA ASP A 33 -12.64 9.61 -7.71
C ASP A 33 -13.98 9.95 -7.03
N LYS A 34 -15.09 9.49 -7.61
CA LYS A 34 -16.45 9.72 -7.09
C LYS A 34 -16.90 8.68 -6.07
N PHE A 35 -16.15 7.61 -5.87
CA PHE A 35 -16.50 6.63 -4.84
C PHE A 35 -16.41 7.27 -3.44
N PRO A 36 -17.39 7.03 -2.55
CA PRO A 36 -17.29 7.48 -1.18
C PRO A 36 -16.01 6.96 -0.51
N PRO A 37 -15.28 7.79 0.28
CA PRO A 37 -14.07 7.37 0.95
C PRO A 37 -14.25 6.13 1.84
N SER A 38 -15.45 5.95 2.40
CA SER A 38 -15.78 4.75 3.18
C SER A 38 -15.70 3.46 2.37
N LEU A 39 -16.13 3.46 1.10
CA LEU A 39 -16.07 2.27 0.26
C LEU A 39 -14.62 1.96 -0.14
N VAL A 40 -13.83 2.99 -0.45
CA VAL A 40 -12.39 2.83 -0.73
C VAL A 40 -11.66 2.27 0.49
N LEU A 41 -12.00 2.75 1.69
CA LEU A 41 -11.43 2.25 2.95
C LEU A 41 -11.81 0.79 3.22
N ILE A 42 -13.07 0.40 2.99
CA ILE A 42 -13.48 -1.01 3.14
C ILE A 42 -12.72 -1.91 2.16
N HIS A 43 -12.59 -1.50 0.91
CA HIS A 43 -11.83 -2.26 -0.08
C HIS A 43 -10.34 -2.38 0.31
N LEU A 44 -9.74 -1.31 0.86
CA LEU A 44 -8.39 -1.37 1.41
C LEU A 44 -8.25 -2.41 2.52
N TYR A 45 -9.25 -2.56 3.40
CA TYR A 45 -9.24 -3.62 4.41
C TYR A 45 -9.35 -5.02 3.81
N GLU A 46 -10.09 -5.18 2.72
CA GLU A 46 -10.19 -6.46 2.01
C GLU A 46 -8.82 -6.88 1.46
N GLU A 47 -8.10 -6.00 0.76
CA GLU A 47 -6.75 -6.33 0.23
C GLU A 47 -5.73 -6.59 1.35
N LEU A 48 -5.81 -5.85 2.46
CA LEU A 48 -5.00 -6.12 3.65
C LEU A 48 -5.29 -7.51 4.24
N SER A 49 -6.55 -7.97 4.17
CA SER A 49 -6.93 -9.30 4.64
C SER A 49 -6.36 -10.41 3.76
N GLU A 50 -6.15 -10.16 2.46
CA GLU A 50 -5.51 -11.10 1.54
C GLU A 50 -4.02 -11.27 1.84
N VAL A 51 -3.31 -10.19 2.18
CA VAL A 51 -1.96 -10.25 2.74
C VAL A 51 -1.94 -11.07 4.04
N GLY A 52 -2.92 -10.82 4.92
CA GLY A 52 -3.09 -11.59 6.15
C GLY A 52 -3.29 -13.08 5.90
N GLU A 53 -4.07 -13.44 4.87
CA GLU A 53 -4.27 -14.82 4.48
C GLU A 53 -2.95 -15.49 4.06
N TYR A 54 -2.11 -14.84 3.25
CA TYR A 54 -0.79 -15.36 2.91
C TYR A 54 0.07 -15.63 4.16
N ILE A 55 0.08 -14.70 5.11
CA ILE A 55 0.83 -14.84 6.38
C ILE A 55 0.31 -16.04 7.18
N LEU A 56 -1.00 -16.27 7.24
CA LEU A 56 -1.57 -17.42 7.95
C LEU A 56 -1.13 -18.77 7.36
N TYR A 57 -0.96 -18.87 6.04
CA TYR A 57 -0.37 -20.07 5.43
C TYR A 57 1.14 -20.16 5.72
N LYS A 58 1.86 -19.05 5.58
CA LYS A 58 3.32 -18.99 5.83
C LYS A 58 3.68 -19.41 7.25
N ASP A 59 2.90 -18.95 8.23
CA ASP A 59 3.14 -19.23 9.65
C ASP A 59 2.50 -20.55 10.11
N GLY A 60 1.88 -21.31 9.20
CA GLY A 60 1.39 -22.67 9.43
C GLY A 60 0.05 -22.79 10.13
N TYR A 61 -0.67 -21.68 10.33
CA TYR A 61 -2.05 -21.69 10.87
C TYR A 61 -3.03 -22.27 9.85
N LYS A 62 -2.92 -21.88 8.57
CA LYS A 62 -3.64 -22.48 7.44
C LYS A 62 -2.72 -23.45 6.68
N LYS A 63 -3.30 -24.52 6.13
CA LYS A 63 -2.58 -25.52 5.33
C LYS A 63 -3.40 -25.93 4.11
N SER A 64 -2.75 -26.03 2.95
CA SER A 64 -3.38 -26.54 1.73
C SER A 64 -3.92 -27.95 1.95
N GLY A 65 -5.13 -28.23 1.46
CA GLY A 65 -5.84 -29.48 1.69
C GLY A 65 -6.47 -29.62 3.08
N MET A 66 -6.38 -28.60 3.95
CA MET A 66 -7.06 -28.55 5.25
C MET A 66 -7.91 -27.27 5.36
N GLY A 67 -8.90 -27.10 4.48
CA GLY A 67 -9.83 -25.97 4.49
C GLY A 67 -10.05 -25.37 3.10
N ASN A 68 -10.26 -24.05 3.03
CA ASN A 68 -10.33 -23.32 1.76
C ASN A 68 -8.99 -23.44 1.03
N ASP A 69 -8.97 -24.04 -0.15
CA ASP A 69 -7.77 -24.08 -0.99
C ASP A 69 -7.68 -22.77 -1.80
N ARG A 70 -6.93 -21.81 -1.26
CA ARG A 70 -6.48 -20.63 -2.00
C ARG A 70 -4.98 -20.71 -2.25
N ASN A 71 -4.55 -20.29 -3.44
CA ASN A 71 -3.15 -20.20 -3.83
C ASN A 71 -2.49 -19.01 -3.12
N ALA A 72 -2.07 -19.23 -1.86
CA ALA A 72 -1.20 -18.31 -1.14
C ALA A 72 0.22 -18.39 -1.70
N ASP A 73 0.44 -17.80 -2.87
CA ASP A 73 1.76 -17.67 -3.49
C ASP A 73 2.28 -16.22 -3.43
N TYR A 74 3.59 -16.09 -3.68
CA TYR A 74 4.28 -14.81 -3.57
C TYR A 74 3.88 -13.80 -4.65
N GLU A 75 3.45 -14.26 -5.83
CA GLU A 75 3.02 -13.35 -6.90
C GLU A 75 1.67 -12.71 -6.57
N ASN A 76 0.74 -13.46 -5.98
CA ASN A 76 -0.49 -12.89 -5.44
C ASN A 76 -0.16 -11.88 -4.32
N LEU A 77 0.73 -12.22 -3.38
CA LEU A 77 1.15 -11.28 -2.34
C LEU A 77 1.68 -9.95 -2.93
N LYS A 78 2.50 -10.02 -3.99
CA LYS A 78 3.01 -8.83 -4.68
C LYS A 78 1.89 -8.00 -5.30
N ARG A 79 0.88 -8.65 -5.88
CA ARG A 79 -0.31 -7.98 -6.44
C ARG A 79 -1.11 -7.26 -5.37
N GLU A 80 -1.35 -7.92 -4.22
CA GLU A 80 -2.09 -7.32 -3.11
C GLU A 80 -1.40 -6.06 -2.56
N PHE A 81 -0.07 -6.07 -2.42
CA PHE A 81 0.66 -4.85 -2.04
C PHE A 81 0.51 -3.72 -3.07
N GLY A 82 0.41 -4.04 -4.36
CA GLY A 82 0.10 -3.07 -5.40
C GLY A 82 -1.31 -2.48 -5.25
N GLN A 83 -2.31 -3.33 -5.01
CA GLN A 83 -3.70 -2.90 -4.77
C GLN A 83 -3.82 -2.04 -3.50
N ILE A 84 -3.19 -2.45 -2.40
CA ILE A 84 -3.12 -1.70 -1.14
C ILE A 84 -2.55 -0.30 -1.37
N LEU A 85 -1.44 -0.20 -2.10
CA LEU A 85 -0.81 1.10 -2.37
C LEU A 85 -1.73 2.00 -3.22
N SER A 86 -2.37 1.45 -4.26
CA SER A 86 -3.32 2.20 -5.10
C SER A 86 -4.53 2.68 -4.31
N LEU A 87 -5.16 1.81 -3.52
CA LEU A 87 -6.32 2.17 -2.70
C LEU A 87 -5.97 3.21 -1.62
N LEU A 88 -4.77 3.13 -1.03
CA LEU A 88 -4.28 4.15 -0.10
C LEU A 88 -4.10 5.51 -0.80
N MET A 89 -3.52 5.53 -2.01
CA MET A 89 -3.37 6.75 -2.81
C MET A 89 -4.73 7.32 -3.20
N GLN A 90 -5.66 6.50 -3.69
CA GLN A 90 -7.04 6.89 -4.00
C GLN A 90 -7.73 7.51 -2.78
N LEU A 91 -7.61 6.87 -1.62
CA LEU A 91 -8.19 7.37 -0.36
C LEU A 91 -7.58 8.72 0.03
N ALA A 92 -6.24 8.84 0.02
CA ALA A 92 -5.57 10.10 0.32
C ALA A 92 -5.95 11.23 -0.66
N ASN A 93 -6.05 10.90 -1.95
CA ASN A 93 -6.49 11.81 -3.00
C ASN A 93 -7.89 12.35 -2.74
N SER A 94 -8.81 11.53 -2.21
CA SER A 94 -10.18 11.95 -1.87
C SER A 94 -10.24 13.01 -0.75
N PHE A 95 -9.21 13.10 0.08
CA PHE A 95 -9.06 14.11 1.14
C PHE A 95 -8.07 15.24 0.76
N GLY A 96 -7.48 15.21 -0.43
CA GLY A 96 -6.47 16.19 -0.85
C GLY A 96 -5.16 16.09 -0.06
N ILE A 97 -4.81 14.91 0.45
CA ILE A 97 -3.60 14.67 1.25
C ILE A 97 -2.42 14.34 0.32
N ASP A 98 -1.31 15.06 0.46
CA ASP A 98 -0.01 14.74 -0.16
C ASP A 98 0.73 13.71 0.71
N LEU A 99 0.83 12.47 0.23
CA LEU A 99 1.36 11.36 1.03
C LEU A 99 2.85 11.47 1.32
N GLU A 100 3.63 12.02 0.39
CA GLU A 100 5.07 12.23 0.59
C GLU A 100 5.34 13.24 1.71
N SER A 101 4.65 14.38 1.68
CA SER A 101 4.74 15.41 2.70
C SER A 101 4.24 14.90 4.05
N ALA A 102 3.15 14.13 4.07
CA ALA A 102 2.62 13.50 5.28
C ALA A 102 3.63 12.51 5.89
N PHE A 103 4.24 11.65 5.06
CA PHE A 103 5.26 10.70 5.50
C PHE A 103 6.50 11.41 6.05
N LEU A 104 7.05 12.41 5.33
CA LEU A 104 8.25 13.13 5.77
C LEU A 104 8.03 13.86 7.11
N SER A 105 6.84 14.43 7.30
CA SER A 105 6.48 15.12 8.55
C SER A 105 6.41 14.15 9.73
N GLU A 106 5.74 13.00 9.56
CA GLU A 106 5.68 11.97 10.60
C GLU A 106 7.05 11.34 10.85
N PHE A 107 7.85 11.14 9.80
CA PHE A 107 9.19 10.56 9.91
C PHE A 107 10.13 11.43 10.76
N GLU A 108 10.03 12.76 10.67
CA GLU A 108 10.77 13.67 11.55
C GLU A 108 10.34 13.51 13.01
N ILE A 109 9.04 13.36 13.28
CA ILE A 109 8.50 13.12 14.61
C ILE A 109 8.98 11.77 15.16
N MET A 110 8.91 10.71 14.36
CA MET A 110 9.35 9.36 14.75
C MET A 110 10.83 9.33 15.09
N GLN A 111 11.69 10.00 14.33
CA GLN A 111 13.13 10.10 14.63
C GLN A 111 13.42 10.76 15.97
N LYS A 112 12.65 11.79 16.34
CA LYS A 112 12.78 12.47 17.63
C LYS A 112 12.26 11.61 18.78
N ARG A 113 11.16 10.87 18.55
CA ARG A 113 10.47 10.06 19.56
C ARG A 113 11.21 8.75 19.87
N PHE A 114 11.83 8.14 18.87
CA PHE A 114 12.42 6.81 18.97
C PHE A 114 13.93 6.86 18.74
N GLY A 115 14.68 7.06 19.82
CA GLY A 115 16.14 7.14 19.80
C GLY A 115 16.80 5.91 19.19
N LYS A 116 17.66 6.13 18.19
CA LYS A 116 18.32 5.06 17.41
C LYS A 116 19.12 4.10 18.28
N ARG A 117 19.83 4.61 19.28
CA ARG A 117 20.74 3.80 20.11
C ARG A 117 19.93 2.95 21.09
N GLU A 118 18.97 3.57 21.77
CA GLU A 118 18.12 2.94 22.78
C GLU A 118 17.34 1.77 22.17
N TRP A 119 16.72 1.97 21.00
CA TRP A 119 16.01 0.90 20.30
C TRP A 119 16.93 -0.19 19.77
N LYS A 120 18.13 0.17 19.29
CA LYS A 120 19.10 -0.83 18.82
C LYS A 120 19.61 -1.71 19.97
N GLU A 121 19.90 -1.11 21.12
CA GLU A 121 20.28 -1.83 22.34
C GLU A 121 19.14 -2.75 22.81
N TYR A 122 17.91 -2.24 22.86
CA TYR A 122 16.73 -3.03 23.25
C TYR A 122 16.50 -4.25 22.34
N MET A 123 16.48 -4.05 21.02
CA MET A 123 16.23 -5.13 20.06
C MET A 123 17.36 -6.17 20.05
N GLY A 124 18.60 -5.77 20.30
CA GLY A 124 19.74 -6.69 20.40
C GLY A 124 19.66 -7.66 21.58
N ASN A 125 18.78 -7.40 22.56
CA ASN A 125 18.55 -8.27 23.71
C ASN A 125 17.34 -9.21 23.54
N ILE A 126 16.56 -9.05 22.46
CA ILE A 126 15.32 -9.82 22.20
C ILE A 126 15.53 -10.88 21.12
N VAL A 127 16.51 -10.68 20.23
CA VAL A 127 16.89 -11.62 19.17
C VAL A 127 17.95 -12.59 19.66
#